data_AF-A0A0B6ZN65-F1
#
_entry.id   AF-A0A0B6ZN65-F1
#
_cell.length_a   1.000
_cell.length_b   1.000
_cell.length_c   1.000
_cell.angle_alpha   90.00
_cell.angle_beta   90.00
_cell.angle_gamma   90.00
#
_symmetry.space_group_name_H-M   'P 1'
#
loop_
_entity.id
_entity.type
_entity.pdbx_description
1 polymer ?
#
loop_
_entity_poly.entity_id
_entity_poly.type
_entity_poly.pdbx_seq_one_letter_code
_entity_poly.pdbx_strand_id
1 'polypeptide(L)'
;VGSSRGPSPLTIGMADIVPLALAFTETINAYFRGHDATKCVVRTVGNLMMSFPAGVVRVFTENPPPALLSFRIRNTSKWEEVIANSSILSKNTTQSSPGIHTYEFNMSNL
;
A
#
# COMPACT_ATOMS: atom_id res chain seq x y z
N VAL A 1 -9.85 -0.34 -40.15
CA VAL A 1 -9.14 -1.24 -39.23
C VAL A 1 -8.74 -0.43 -38.01
N GLY A 2 -9.55 -0.45 -36.95
CA GLY A 2 -9.32 0.31 -35.73
C GLY A 2 -8.32 -0.42 -34.84
N SER A 3 -7.09 0.07 -34.79
CA SER A 3 -6.10 -0.44 -33.84
C SER A 3 -6.55 -0.02 -32.44
N SER A 4 -6.90 -1.00 -31.62
CA SER A 4 -6.93 -0.86 -30.17
C SER A 4 -5.64 -0.18 -29.72
N ARG A 5 -5.75 1.03 -29.18
CA ARG A 5 -4.65 1.64 -28.44
C ARG A 5 -4.64 0.91 -27.10
N GLY A 6 -3.77 -0.09 -26.99
CA GLY A 6 -3.51 -0.81 -25.75
C GLY A 6 -3.19 0.13 -24.58
N PRO A 7 -3.07 -0.39 -23.34
CA PRO A 7 -2.94 0.40 -22.13
C PRO A 7 -1.85 1.47 -22.31
N SER A 8 -2.21 2.73 -22.07
CA SER A 8 -1.42 3.91 -22.43
C SER A 8 0.07 3.76 -22.11
N PRO A 9 0.99 4.03 -23.06
CA PRO A 9 2.40 4.04 -22.76
C PRO A 9 2.66 5.30 -21.94
N LEU A 10 2.78 5.14 -20.62
CA LEU A 10 3.44 6.14 -19.81
C LEU A 10 4.91 6.11 -20.23
N THR A 11 5.28 6.96 -21.19
CA THR A 11 6.68 7.29 -21.44
C THR A 11 7.15 8.00 -20.17
N ILE A 12 7.77 7.26 -19.25
CA ILE A 12 8.58 7.82 -18.16
C ILE A 12 9.78 8.47 -18.85
N GLY A 13 9.56 9.66 -19.41
CA GLY A 13 10.62 10.57 -19.76
C GLY A 13 11.03 11.23 -18.46
N MET A 14 12.23 10.92 -17.97
CA MET A 14 13.00 11.67 -16.96
C MET A 14 12.15 12.49 -15.97
N ALA A 15 11.17 11.84 -15.35
CA ALA A 15 10.24 12.48 -14.44
C ALA A 15 10.68 12.13 -13.02
N ASP A 16 10.94 13.16 -12.21
CA ASP A 16 11.30 13.04 -10.79
C ASP A 16 10.16 12.47 -9.92
N ILE A 17 8.99 12.20 -10.51
CA ILE A 17 7.80 11.70 -9.83
C ILE A 17 7.41 10.34 -10.42
N VAL A 18 7.51 9.29 -9.60
CA VAL A 18 7.03 7.95 -9.95
C VAL A 18 5.55 7.85 -9.59
N PRO A 19 4.65 7.57 -10.55
CA PRO A 19 3.25 7.30 -10.23
C PRO A 19 3.15 5.95 -9.52
N LEU A 20 2.56 5.93 -8.34
CA LEU A 20 2.30 4.72 -7.55
C LEU A 20 0.79 4.52 -7.42
N ALA A 21 0.33 3.28 -7.57
CA ALA A 21 -1.07 2.93 -7.35
C ALA A 21 -1.20 2.10 -6.06
N LEU A 22 -2.17 2.49 -5.24
CA LEU A 22 -2.49 1.89 -3.95
C LEU A 22 -3.93 1.39 -3.94
N ALA A 23 -4.16 0.21 -3.38
CA ALA A 23 -5.49 -0.35 -3.21
C ALA A 23 -5.68 -0.90 -1.80
N PHE A 24 -6.73 -0.44 -1.12
CA PHE A 24 -7.23 -1.06 0.11
C PHE A 24 -8.35 -2.01 -0.26
N THR A 25 -8.21 -3.27 0.14
CA THR A 25 -9.25 -4.29 -0.05
C THR A 25 -9.64 -4.82 1.31
N GLU A 26 -10.91 -4.64 1.69
CA GLU A 26 -11.46 -5.09 2.96
C GLU A 26 -12.51 -6.16 2.74
N THR A 27 -12.53 -7.16 3.62
CA THR A 27 -13.52 -8.23 3.66
C THR A 27 -14.16 -8.24 5.04
N ILE A 28 -15.48 -8.14 5.05
CA ILE A 28 -16.27 -8.12 6.28
C ILE A 28 -16.98 -9.47 6.40
N ASN A 29 -16.62 -10.23 7.44
CA ASN A 29 -17.31 -11.46 7.81
C ASN A 29 -18.27 -11.13 8.94
N ALA A 30 -19.53 -11.52 8.81
CA ALA A 30 -20.53 -11.30 9.84
C ALA A 30 -21.30 -12.60 10.10
N TYR A 31 -21.51 -12.91 11.37
CA TYR A 31 -22.31 -14.03 11.84
C TYR A 31 -23.47 -13.51 12.67
N PHE A 32 -24.69 -13.90 12.31
CA PHE A 32 -25.93 -13.49 12.97
C PHE A 32 -26.61 -14.71 13.59
N ARG A 33 -26.99 -14.62 14.87
CA ARG A 33 -27.70 -15.70 15.57
C ARG A 33 -29.16 -15.32 15.81
N GLY A 34 -30.02 -15.69 14.86
CA GLY A 34 -31.44 -15.35 14.90
C GLY A 34 -31.67 -13.85 14.78
N HIS A 35 -32.62 -13.31 15.55
CA HIS A 35 -32.98 -11.89 15.54
C HIS A 35 -32.28 -11.06 16.63
N ASP A 36 -31.41 -11.66 17.44
CA ASP A 36 -30.74 -10.97 18.55
C ASP A 36 -29.48 -10.25 18.07
N ALA A 37 -29.58 -8.92 17.90
CA ALA A 37 -28.50 -8.08 17.41
C ALA A 37 -27.25 -8.10 18.32
N THR A 38 -27.40 -8.39 19.62
CA THR A 38 -26.27 -8.43 20.56
C THR A 38 -25.36 -9.65 20.35
N LYS A 39 -25.86 -10.68 19.64
CA LYS A 39 -25.11 -11.90 19.31
C LYS A 39 -24.48 -11.84 17.92
N CYS A 40 -24.53 -10.68 17.26
CA CYS A 40 -23.84 -10.47 15.99
C CYS A 40 -22.32 -10.43 16.24
N VAL A 41 -21.58 -11.25 15.50
CA VAL A 41 -20.11 -11.24 15.54
C VAL A 41 -19.61 -10.77 14.19
N VAL A 42 -18.79 -9.72 14.19
CA VAL A 42 -18.20 -9.15 12.96
C VAL A 42 -16.69 -9.26 13.03
N ARG A 43 -16.08 -9.71 11.93
CA ARG A 43 -14.63 -9.75 11.73
C ARG A 43 -14.29 -9.08 10.40
N THR A 44 -13.58 -7.98 10.47
CA THR A 44 -13.05 -7.28 9.31
C THR A 44 -11.58 -7.67 9.10
N VAL A 45 -11.23 -8.04 7.87
CA VAL A 45 -9.84 -8.27 7.47
C VAL A 45 -9.55 -7.39 6.26
N GLY A 46 -8.41 -6.71 6.26
CA GLY A 46 -7.99 -5.84 5.16
C GLY A 46 -6.61 -6.21 4.64
N ASN A 47 -6.36 -5.90 3.37
CA ASN A 47 -5.02 -5.86 2.80
C ASN A 47 -4.80 -4.53 2.06
N LEU A 48 -3.57 -4.06 2.10
CA LEU A 48 -3.09 -2.92 1.33
C LEU A 48 -2.12 -3.43 0.28
N MET A 49 -2.42 -3.15 -0.99
CA MET A 49 -1.56 -3.47 -2.13
C MET A 49 -0.98 -2.18 -2.70
N MET A 50 0.33 -2.17 -2.94
CA MET A 50 1.02 -1.12 -3.69
C MET A 50 1.53 -1.71 -5.00
N SER A 51 1.32 -1.00 -6.10
CA SER A 51 1.79 -1.38 -7.42
C SER A 51 2.64 -0.28 -8.02
N PHE A 52 3.71 -0.72 -8.68
CA PHE A 52 4.67 0.13 -9.34
C PHE A 52 4.59 -0.06 -10.86
N PRO A 53 4.75 1.01 -11.66
CA PRO A 53 4.85 0.89 -13.10
C PRO A 53 6.10 0.10 -13.49
N ALA A 54 6.06 -0.59 -14.63
CA ALA A 54 7.17 -1.44 -15.10
C ALA A 54 8.51 -0.69 -15.24
N GLY A 55 8.49 0.62 -15.43
CA GLY A 55 9.68 1.46 -15.54
C GLY A 55 10.27 1.96 -14.22
N VAL A 56 9.69 1.62 -13.05
CA VAL A 56 10.16 2.19 -11.78
C VAL A 56 11.60 1.80 -11.45
N VAL A 57 12.02 0.60 -11.83
CA VAL A 57 13.36 0.08 -11.49
C VAL A 57 14.44 1.01 -12.06
N ARG A 58 14.27 1.48 -13.30
CA ARG A 58 15.18 2.46 -13.91
C ARG A 58 15.31 3.72 -13.08
N VAL A 59 14.19 4.24 -12.57
CA VAL A 59 14.18 5.45 -11.73
C VAL A 59 14.97 5.23 -10.43
N PHE A 60 14.87 4.05 -9.82
CA PHE A 60 15.62 3.73 -8.61
C PHE A 60 17.11 3.47 -8.86
N THR A 61 17.49 2.91 -10.02
CA THR A 61 18.89 2.58 -10.34
C THR A 61 19.67 3.72 -10.98
N GLU A 62 19.02 4.61 -11.72
CA GLU A 62 19.69 5.67 -12.50
C GLU A 62 19.91 6.97 -11.69
N ASN A 63 19.32 7.09 -10.48
CA ASN A 63 19.49 8.24 -9.58
C ASN A 63 20.06 7.85 -8.20
N PRO A 64 21.36 7.54 -8.08
CA PRO A 64 21.99 7.29 -6.78
C PRO A 64 22.35 8.60 -6.03
N PRO A 65 22.04 8.73 -4.72
CA PRO A 65 21.27 7.78 -3.91
C PRO A 65 19.75 7.86 -4.21
N PRO A 66 19.04 6.71 -4.26
CA PRO A 66 17.61 6.69 -4.55
C PRO A 66 16.84 7.47 -3.49
N ALA A 67 15.85 8.24 -3.93
CA ALA A 67 14.95 8.93 -3.02
C ALA A 67 14.26 7.92 -2.08
N LEU A 68 14.24 8.22 -0.78
CA LEU A 68 13.60 7.36 0.21
C LEU A 68 12.09 7.31 -0.04
N LEU A 69 11.59 6.13 -0.39
CA LEU A 69 10.15 5.92 -0.52
C LEU A 69 9.55 5.63 0.86
N SER A 70 8.53 6.40 1.23
CA SER A 70 7.79 6.21 2.48
C SER A 70 6.31 6.50 2.27
N PHE A 71 5.47 5.90 3.10
CA PHE A 71 4.05 6.17 3.11
C PHE A 71 3.50 6.13 4.52
N ARG A 72 2.34 6.77 4.70
CA ARG A 72 1.67 6.87 5.98
C ARG A 72 0.21 6.50 5.84
N ILE A 73 -0.23 5.55 6.64
CA ILE A 73 -1.63 5.18 6.77
C ILE A 73 -2.20 5.93 7.96
N ARG A 74 -3.33 6.60 7.74
CA ARG A 74 -4.08 7.32 8.79
C ARG A 74 -5.29 6.50 9.21
N ASN A 75 -5.89 6.87 10.34
CA ASN A 75 -7.08 6.24 10.92
C ASN A 75 -6.88 4.76 11.28
N THR A 76 -5.68 4.37 11.70
CA THR A 76 -5.35 2.98 12.07
C THR A 76 -5.68 2.64 13.53
N SER A 77 -6.42 3.51 14.24
CA SER A 77 -6.67 3.35 15.68
C SER A 77 -7.53 2.15 16.04
N LYS A 78 -8.31 1.65 15.08
CA LYS A 78 -9.15 0.45 15.22
C LYS A 78 -8.49 -0.82 14.68
N TRP A 79 -7.25 -0.74 14.20
CA TRP A 79 -6.53 -1.90 13.69
C TRP A 79 -5.98 -2.70 14.86
N GLU A 80 -6.37 -3.96 14.96
CA GLU A 80 -5.93 -4.85 16.05
C GLU A 80 -4.56 -5.47 15.75
N GLU A 81 -4.40 -6.01 14.54
CA GLU A 81 -3.17 -6.68 14.10
C GLU A 81 -2.77 -6.19 12.71
N VAL A 82 -1.48 -5.91 12.51
CA VAL A 82 -0.92 -5.45 11.23
C VAL A 82 0.29 -6.28 10.88
N ILE A 83 0.23 -6.98 9.75
CA ILE A 83 1.33 -7.77 9.21
C ILE A 83 1.84 -7.05 7.97
N ALA A 84 3.01 -6.43 8.07
CA ALA A 84 3.69 -5.79 6.95
C ALA A 84 4.75 -6.72 6.37
N ASN A 85 5.06 -6.56 5.07
CA ASN A 85 6.15 -7.31 4.45
C ASN A 85 7.52 -6.79 4.93
N SER A 86 8.08 -7.47 5.93
CA SER A 86 9.36 -7.08 6.57
C SER A 86 10.58 -7.22 5.68
N SER A 87 10.50 -7.89 4.53
CA SER A 87 11.61 -7.96 3.59
C SER A 87 11.84 -6.64 2.84
N ILE A 88 10.79 -5.83 2.69
CA ILE A 88 10.81 -4.58 1.92
C ILE A 88 10.34 -3.36 2.72
N LEU A 89 9.67 -3.54 3.85
CA LEU A 89 9.13 -2.44 4.67
C LEU A 89 9.70 -2.47 6.09
N SER A 90 10.06 -1.28 6.58
CA SER A 90 10.32 -1.01 7.99
C SER A 90 9.28 -0.03 8.53
N LYS A 91 8.81 -0.25 9.77
CA LYS A 91 7.91 0.70 10.43
C LYS A 91 8.74 1.79 11.09
N ASN A 92 8.53 3.05 10.68
CA ASN A 92 9.15 4.19 11.34
C ASN A 92 8.37 4.52 12.63
N THR A 93 8.93 4.16 13.78
CA THR A 93 8.31 4.35 15.10
C THR A 93 8.32 5.80 15.57
N THR A 94 9.32 6.60 15.19
CA THR A 94 9.42 8.02 15.59
C THR A 94 8.36 8.87 14.90
N GLN A 95 7.98 8.50 13.67
CA GLN A 95 6.93 9.16 12.89
C GLN A 95 5.57 8.46 12.97
N SER A 96 5.44 7.40 13.78
CA SER A 96 4.17 6.73 14.02
C SER A 96 3.53 7.29 15.29
N SER A 97 2.20 7.33 15.32
CA SER A 97 1.42 7.76 16.49
C SER A 97 0.15 6.92 16.62
N PRO A 98 -0.62 7.03 17.73
CA PRO A 98 -1.91 6.35 17.82
C PRO A 98 -2.84 6.78 16.67
N GLY A 99 -3.20 5.83 15.81
CA GLY A 99 -4.00 6.07 14.61
C GLY A 99 -3.23 6.46 13.34
N ILE A 100 -1.90 6.52 13.40
CA ILE A 100 -1.05 6.77 12.24
C ILE A 100 0.09 5.74 12.21
N HIS A 101 0.23 5.02 11.10
CA HIS A 101 1.37 4.14 10.86
C HIS A 101 2.20 4.67 9.70
N THR A 102 3.49 4.91 9.96
CA THR A 102 4.44 5.35 8.95
C THR A 102 5.38 4.18 8.60
N TYR A 103 5.53 3.91 7.31
CA TYR A 103 6.39 2.86 6.76
C TYR A 103 7.39 3.45 5.78
N GLU A 104 8.59 2.91 5.82
CA GLU A 104 9.68 3.23 4.90
C GLU A 104 10.05 1.98 4.12
N PHE A 105 10.33 2.16 2.83
CA PHE A 105 10.80 1.07 1.99
C PHE A 105 12.30 0.88 2.14
N ASN A 106 12.71 -0.38 2.23
CA ASN A 106 14.10 -0.73 2.06
C ASN A 106 14.46 -0.68 0.57
N MET A 107 15.00 0.45 0.12
CA MET A 107 15.34 0.69 -1.28
C MET A 107 16.43 -0.25 -1.82
N SER A 108 17.20 -0.94 -0.97
CA SER A 108 18.17 -1.96 -1.42
C SER A 108 17.54 -3.32 -1.72
N ASN A 109 16.30 -3.55 -1.26
CA ASN A 109 15.58 -4.81 -1.41
C ASN A 109 14.43 -4.71 -2.44
N LEU A 110 14.39 -3.60 -3.19
CA LEU A 110 13.38 -3.25 -4.19
C LEU A 110 13.90 -3.45 -5.61
#